data_AF-A0A813IKL9-F1
#
_entry.id   AF-A0A813IKL9-F1
#
_cell.length_a   1.000
_cell.length_b   1.000
_cell.length_c   1.000
_cell.angle_alpha   90.00
_cell.angle_beta   90.00
_cell.angle_gamma   90.00
#
_symmetry.space_group_name_H-M   'P 1'
#
loop_
_entity.id
_entity.type
_entity.pdbx_description
1 polymer ?
#
loop_
_entity_poly.entity_id
_entity_poly.type
_entity_poly.pdbx_seq_one_letter_code
_entity_poly.pdbx_strand_id
1 'polypeptide(L)'
;MPAITGTQSLEDWMLANGLGAVGDWVDVQGARRSRKKPASQQLSRAVLYMHHITADWKKRWILQNAAANDLTGVCLFGKPGRVLVEGPQPIVQQYARTIEAWPWKFCSLQGPWNVGERAFTTFEELRSSSEFKSSVSRAGLQEELKNIRSKDDGK
;
A
#
# COMPACT_ATOMS: atom_id res chain seq x y z
N MET A 1 80.05 -16.59 -29.73
CA MET A 1 80.27 -17.81 -28.95
C MET A 1 79.81 -17.52 -27.50
N PRO A 2 78.69 -18.04 -26.96
CA PRO A 2 77.44 -18.59 -27.57
C PRO A 2 76.67 -17.51 -28.40
N ALA A 3 75.39 -17.51 -28.79
CA ALA A 3 74.22 -18.43 -28.73
C ALA A 3 73.15 -18.32 -27.60
N ILE A 4 71.88 -18.60 -27.99
CA ILE A 4 70.57 -18.75 -27.28
C ILE A 4 70.06 -17.60 -26.37
N THR A 5 68.94 -16.87 -26.62
CA THR A 5 67.53 -17.14 -27.05
C THR A 5 66.60 -17.68 -25.97
N GLY A 6 65.53 -16.92 -25.64
CA GLY A 6 64.48 -17.33 -24.71
C GLY A 6 63.60 -16.17 -24.24
N THR A 7 62.75 -15.62 -25.11
CA THR A 7 61.71 -14.67 -24.72
C THR A 7 60.63 -15.40 -23.92
N GLN A 8 60.61 -15.23 -22.59
CA GLN A 8 59.47 -15.66 -21.78
C GLN A 8 58.28 -14.76 -22.14
N SER A 9 57.27 -15.35 -22.78
CA SER A 9 56.11 -14.61 -23.28
C SER A 9 55.12 -14.33 -22.15
N LEU A 10 54.47 -13.16 -22.22
CA LEU A 10 53.62 -12.61 -21.15
C LEU A 10 52.40 -13.52 -20.82
N GLU A 11 51.98 -14.29 -21.81
CA GLU A 11 50.92 -15.31 -21.82
C GLU A 11 51.14 -16.44 -20.80
N ASP A 12 52.38 -16.85 -20.54
CA ASP A 12 52.70 -17.90 -19.55
C ASP A 12 52.37 -17.45 -18.12
N TRP A 13 52.62 -16.17 -17.82
CA TRP A 13 52.28 -15.56 -16.52
C TRP A 13 50.78 -15.33 -16.34
N MET A 14 50.03 -15.16 -17.43
CA MET A 14 48.56 -14.99 -17.38
C MET A 14 47.84 -16.31 -17.08
N LEU A 15 48.37 -17.45 -17.55
CA LEU A 15 47.83 -18.77 -17.24
C LEU A 15 48.04 -19.16 -15.77
N ALA A 16 49.21 -18.84 -15.20
CA ALA A 16 49.53 -19.17 -13.80
C ALA A 16 48.64 -18.46 -12.75
N ASN A 17 48.02 -17.33 -13.11
CA ASN A 17 47.21 -16.51 -12.19
C ASN A 17 45.69 -16.72 -12.34
N GLY A 18 45.25 -17.73 -13.11
CA GLY A 18 43.84 -18.18 -13.08
C GLY A 18 42.81 -17.20 -13.65
N LEU A 19 43.22 -16.20 -14.43
CA LEU A 19 42.30 -15.27 -15.11
C LEU A 19 41.85 -15.82 -16.48
N GLY A 20 41.27 -17.03 -16.44
CA GLY A 20 40.59 -17.65 -17.58
C GLY A 20 39.15 -17.16 -17.69
N ALA A 21 38.77 -16.68 -18.87
CA ALA A 21 37.41 -16.25 -19.16
C ALA A 21 36.44 -17.44 -19.36
N VAL A 22 35.16 -17.08 -19.54
CA VAL A 22 33.99 -17.93 -19.87
C VAL A 22 33.52 -18.93 -18.80
N GLY A 23 32.51 -18.49 -18.06
CA GLY A 23 31.66 -19.32 -17.21
C GLY A 23 30.25 -18.75 -17.26
N ASP A 24 29.38 -19.44 -17.99
CA ASP A 24 27.97 -19.09 -18.22
C ASP A 24 27.22 -18.95 -16.87
N TRP A 25 26.96 -17.71 -16.45
CA TRP A 25 26.17 -17.43 -15.24
C TRP A 25 24.68 -17.62 -15.55
N VAL A 26 24.27 -18.87 -15.73
CA VAL A 26 22.85 -19.23 -15.70
C VAL A 26 22.37 -19.09 -14.25
N ASP A 27 21.80 -17.94 -13.92
CA ASP A 27 21.05 -17.76 -12.68
C ASP A 27 19.77 -18.62 -12.73
N VAL A 28 19.91 -19.92 -12.47
CA VAL A 28 18.81 -20.82 -12.11
C VAL A 28 18.38 -20.51 -10.68
N GLN A 29 17.92 -19.27 -10.48
CA GLN A 29 17.00 -18.95 -9.41
C GLN A 29 15.65 -18.59 -10.02
N GLY A 30 14.82 -19.62 -10.17
CA GLY A 30 13.40 -19.55 -10.51
C GLY A 30 12.54 -18.85 -9.45
N ALA A 31 13.09 -17.83 -8.77
CA ALA A 31 12.33 -16.88 -8.01
C ALA A 31 11.43 -16.10 -8.98
N ARG A 32 10.18 -16.54 -9.10
CA ARG A 32 9.06 -15.74 -9.63
C ARG A 32 8.93 -14.46 -8.81
N ARG A 33 9.79 -13.47 -9.08
CA ARG A 33 9.55 -12.08 -8.70
C ARG A 33 8.31 -11.66 -9.46
N SER A 34 7.13 -11.84 -8.85
CA SER A 34 5.92 -11.21 -9.35
C SER A 34 6.27 -9.74 -9.52
N ARG A 35 6.15 -9.24 -10.75
CA ARG A 35 6.51 -7.86 -11.10
C ARG A 35 5.57 -6.96 -10.32
N LYS A 36 5.94 -6.58 -9.10
CA LYS A 36 5.16 -5.66 -8.26
C LYS A 36 4.93 -4.43 -9.12
N LYS A 37 3.65 -4.12 -9.39
CA LYS A 37 3.30 -2.89 -10.09
C LYS A 37 3.99 -1.73 -9.34
N PRO A 38 4.52 -0.73 -10.05
CA PRO A 38 5.06 0.46 -9.38
C PRO A 38 3.96 1.03 -8.46
N ALA A 39 4.32 1.51 -7.27
CA ALA A 39 3.35 1.87 -6.24
C ALA A 39 2.35 2.97 -6.69
N SER A 40 2.70 3.75 -7.71
CA SER A 40 1.81 4.71 -8.39
C SER A 40 0.66 4.07 -9.18
N GLN A 41 0.75 2.79 -9.54
CA GLN A 41 -0.27 2.01 -10.25
C GLN A 41 -0.98 0.98 -9.34
N GLN A 42 -0.59 0.90 -8.07
CA GLN A 42 -1.22 0.02 -7.10
C GLN A 42 -2.39 0.77 -6.46
N LEU A 43 -3.61 0.22 -6.57
CA LEU A 43 -4.74 0.67 -5.78
C LEU A 43 -4.65 0.07 -4.38
N SER A 44 -5.04 0.85 -3.38
CA SER A 44 -5.24 0.35 -2.02
C SER A 44 -6.53 0.89 -1.42
N ARG A 45 -6.98 0.24 -0.36
CA ARG A 45 -8.10 0.66 0.48
C ARG A 45 -7.66 0.69 1.94
N ALA A 46 -8.12 1.70 2.67
CA ALA A 46 -7.96 1.83 4.12
C ALA A 46 -9.32 2.10 4.76
N VAL A 47 -9.47 1.69 6.02
CA VAL A 47 -10.64 2.04 6.82
C VAL A 47 -10.20 2.59 8.16
N LEU A 48 -10.81 3.70 8.56
CA LEU A 48 -10.64 4.32 9.86
C LEU A 48 -11.93 4.24 10.66
N TYR A 49 -11.83 3.76 11.89
CA TYR A 49 -12.89 3.79 12.88
C TYR A 49 -12.50 4.77 13.99
N MET A 50 -13.33 5.79 14.20
CA MET A 50 -13.10 6.81 15.21
C MET A 50 -14.25 6.81 16.22
N HIS A 51 -13.96 7.19 17.46
CA HIS A 51 -15.02 7.36 18.45
C HIS A 51 -16.09 8.35 17.96
N HIS A 52 -15.68 9.55 17.54
CA HIS A 52 -16.57 10.57 16.96
C HIS A 52 -15.87 11.37 15.86
N ILE A 53 -16.60 11.76 14.80
CA ILE A 53 -16.18 12.83 13.88
C ILE A 53 -17.24 13.96 13.93
N THR A 54 -17.04 14.90 14.85
CA THR A 54 -17.99 16.01 15.11
C THR A 54 -17.46 17.38 14.70
N ALA A 55 -16.16 17.63 14.81
CA ALA A 55 -15.56 18.93 14.49
C ALA A 55 -15.63 19.24 12.98
N ASP A 56 -16.15 20.40 12.61
CA ASP A 56 -16.43 20.73 11.20
C ASP A 56 -15.17 20.89 10.35
N TRP A 57 -14.05 21.30 10.94
CA TRP A 57 -12.76 21.32 10.23
C TRP A 57 -12.33 19.91 9.80
N LYS A 58 -12.57 18.89 10.65
CA LYS A 58 -12.28 17.48 10.32
C LYS A 58 -13.18 16.99 9.18
N LYS A 59 -14.48 17.30 9.23
CA LYS A 59 -15.46 16.94 8.17
C LYS A 59 -15.08 17.58 6.84
N ARG A 60 -14.82 18.89 6.83
CA ARG A 60 -14.42 19.65 5.63
C ARG A 60 -13.12 19.11 5.04
N TRP A 61 -12.11 18.85 5.86
CA TRP A 61 -10.83 18.30 5.40
C TRP A 61 -11.02 16.92 4.77
N ILE A 62 -11.81 16.02 5.39
CA ILE A 62 -12.12 14.69 4.85
C ILE A 62 -12.73 14.81 3.44
N LEU A 63 -13.81 15.59 3.29
CA LEU A 63 -14.50 15.74 2.00
C LEU A 63 -13.63 16.44 0.94
N GLN A 64 -13.00 17.56 1.28
CA GLN A 64 -12.20 18.35 0.35
C GLN A 64 -10.94 17.60 -0.10
N ASN A 65 -10.23 16.96 0.84
CA ASN A 65 -8.99 16.26 0.52
C ASN A 65 -9.27 14.92 -0.19
N ALA A 66 -10.42 14.29 0.02
CA ALA A 66 -10.83 13.14 -0.79
C ALA A 66 -11.07 13.55 -2.26
N ALA A 67 -11.88 14.60 -2.47
CA ALA A 67 -12.17 15.12 -3.80
C ALA A 67 -10.92 15.65 -4.54
N ALA A 68 -10.03 16.36 -3.84
CA ALA A 68 -8.82 16.92 -4.43
C ALA A 68 -7.78 15.88 -4.88
N ASN A 69 -7.88 14.63 -4.41
CA ASN A 69 -6.92 13.56 -4.67
C ASN A 69 -7.51 12.35 -5.42
N ASP A 70 -8.67 12.50 -6.04
CA ASP A 70 -9.41 11.40 -6.72
C ASP A 70 -9.59 10.15 -5.83
N LEU A 71 -9.87 10.35 -4.55
CA LEU A 71 -10.17 9.26 -3.63
C LEU A 71 -11.65 8.93 -3.70
N THR A 72 -11.98 7.64 -3.66
CA THR A 72 -13.35 7.13 -3.63
C THR A 72 -13.61 6.40 -2.32
N GLY A 73 -14.88 6.14 -1.99
CA GLY A 73 -15.26 5.49 -0.74
C GLY A 73 -16.45 6.17 -0.06
N VAL A 74 -16.55 5.99 1.25
CA VAL A 74 -17.68 6.50 2.04
C VAL A 74 -17.23 6.94 3.43
N CYS A 75 -17.80 8.05 3.93
CA CYS A 75 -17.62 8.46 5.32
C CYS A 75 -18.96 8.55 6.07
N LEU A 76 -18.90 8.32 7.39
CA LEU A 76 -20.01 8.50 8.31
C LEU A 76 -19.52 9.42 9.44
N PHE A 77 -20.09 10.62 9.51
CA PHE A 77 -19.83 11.57 10.60
C PHE A 77 -20.73 11.30 11.81
N GLY A 78 -20.45 11.97 12.94
CA GLY A 78 -21.18 11.75 14.18
C GLY A 78 -20.59 10.62 15.03
N LYS A 79 -21.43 9.66 15.45
CA LYS A 79 -21.13 8.64 16.47
C LYS A 79 -21.63 7.24 16.04
N PRO A 80 -20.76 6.22 15.86
CA PRO A 80 -19.31 6.31 15.72
C PRO A 80 -18.91 7.00 14.41
N GLY A 81 -17.70 7.57 14.36
CA GLY A 81 -17.12 8.06 13.11
C GLY A 81 -16.53 6.92 12.28
N ARG A 82 -16.71 6.94 10.96
CA ARG A 82 -16.06 5.99 10.03
C ARG A 82 -15.62 6.69 8.76
N VAL A 83 -14.48 6.26 8.21
CA VAL A 83 -14.01 6.65 6.88
C VAL A 83 -13.49 5.40 6.18
N LEU A 84 -14.11 4.99 5.08
CA LEU A 84 -13.56 4.04 4.12
C LEU A 84 -13.07 4.84 2.93
N VAL A 85 -11.84 4.60 2.53
CA VAL A 85 -11.18 5.33 1.44
C VAL A 85 -10.36 4.39 0.58
N GLU A 86 -10.42 4.57 -0.73
CA GLU A 86 -9.65 3.80 -1.72
C GLU A 86 -9.18 4.70 -2.87
N GLY A 87 -8.14 4.25 -3.56
CA GLY A 87 -7.48 5.02 -4.62
C GLY A 87 -6.01 4.64 -4.75
N PRO A 88 -5.16 5.51 -5.32
CA PRO A 88 -3.73 5.25 -5.49
C PRO A 88 -3.04 5.02 -4.14
N GLN A 89 -2.26 3.95 -4.01
CA GLN A 89 -1.66 3.50 -2.75
C GLN A 89 -0.93 4.59 -1.95
N PRO A 90 -0.01 5.41 -2.51
CA PRO A 90 0.69 6.43 -1.72
C PRO A 90 -0.26 7.52 -1.20
N ILE A 91 -1.28 7.87 -1.98
CA ILE A 91 -2.28 8.88 -1.63
C ILE A 91 -3.17 8.37 -0.49
N VAL A 92 -3.69 7.15 -0.59
CA VAL A 92 -4.48 6.50 0.48
C VAL A 92 -3.65 6.35 1.77
N GLN A 93 -2.37 5.97 1.66
CA GLN A 93 -1.45 5.90 2.79
C GLN A 93 -1.27 7.25 3.48
N GLN A 94 -1.01 8.31 2.73
CA GLN A 94 -0.85 9.66 3.27
C GLN A 94 -2.15 10.18 3.89
N TYR A 95 -3.27 10.08 3.16
CA TYR A 95 -4.59 10.50 3.59
C TYR A 95 -5.00 9.84 4.92
N ALA A 96 -4.86 8.52 5.01
CA ALA A 96 -5.21 7.75 6.19
C ALA A 96 -4.33 8.14 7.40
N ARG A 97 -3.00 8.25 7.21
CA ARG A 97 -2.07 8.66 8.28
C ARG A 97 -2.32 10.08 8.77
N THR A 98 -2.67 11.02 7.88
CA THR A 98 -3.01 12.39 8.29
C THR A 98 -4.25 12.43 9.19
N ILE A 99 -5.29 11.65 8.87
CA ILE A 99 -6.49 11.55 9.70
C ILE A 99 -6.15 10.86 11.03
N GLU A 100 -5.42 9.74 11.00
CA GLU A 100 -5.00 8.98 12.20
C GLU A 100 -4.22 9.85 13.19
N ALA A 101 -3.31 10.70 12.70
CA ALA A 101 -2.46 11.57 13.51
C ALA A 101 -3.17 12.74 14.24
N TRP A 102 -4.46 12.97 14.00
CA TRP A 102 -5.22 14.00 14.72
C TRP A 102 -5.46 13.59 16.18
N PRO A 103 -5.70 14.55 17.10
CA PRO A 103 -6.13 14.23 18.45
C PRO A 103 -7.52 13.55 18.41
N TRP A 104 -7.55 12.29 18.81
CA TRP A 104 -8.75 11.46 18.97
C TRP A 104 -8.79 10.87 20.38
N LYS A 105 -9.98 10.62 20.91
CA LYS A 105 -10.14 9.75 22.09
C LYS A 105 -9.83 8.28 21.76
N PHE A 106 -10.20 7.86 20.54
CA PHE A 106 -9.88 6.56 19.96
C PHE A 106 -9.97 6.68 18.44
N CYS A 107 -8.97 6.13 17.76
CA CYS A 107 -8.92 5.94 16.32
C CYS A 107 -8.22 4.60 16.03
N SER A 108 -8.81 3.77 15.17
CA SER A 108 -8.20 2.56 14.65
C SER A 108 -8.11 2.69 13.13
N LEU A 109 -6.88 2.80 12.62
CA LEU A 109 -6.59 2.63 11.20
C LEU A 109 -6.43 1.15 10.87
N GLN A 110 -6.99 0.75 9.74
CA GLN A 110 -6.95 -0.61 9.22
C GLN A 110 -6.50 -0.58 7.76
N GLY A 111 -5.56 -1.47 7.42
CA GLY A 111 -4.85 -1.41 6.16
C GLY A 111 -3.75 -0.33 6.17
N PRO A 112 -3.46 0.31 5.03
CA PRO A 112 -4.06 0.06 3.71
C PRO A 112 -3.66 -1.30 3.12
N TRP A 113 -4.64 -2.04 2.59
CA TRP A 113 -4.42 -3.26 1.82
C TRP A 113 -4.54 -2.99 0.32
N ASN A 114 -3.81 -3.76 -0.48
CA ASN A 114 -3.83 -3.63 -1.93
C ASN A 114 -5.13 -4.22 -2.50
N VAL A 115 -5.80 -3.50 -3.39
CA VAL A 115 -7.03 -3.94 -4.06
C VAL A 115 -6.82 -4.02 -5.58
N GLY A 116 -7.60 -4.88 -6.25
CA GLY A 116 -7.56 -5.00 -7.71
C GLY A 116 -8.27 -3.83 -8.42
N GLU A 117 -9.34 -3.34 -7.81
CA GLU A 117 -10.25 -2.34 -8.36
C GLU A 117 -10.88 -1.47 -7.26
N ARG A 118 -11.47 -0.34 -7.64
CA ARG A 118 -12.29 0.51 -6.77
C ARG A 118 -13.69 -0.12 -6.62
N ALA A 119 -14.23 -0.16 -5.41
CA ALA A 119 -15.61 -0.60 -5.16
C ALA A 119 -16.63 0.56 -5.19
N PHE A 120 -16.14 1.80 -5.15
CA PHE A 120 -16.92 3.04 -5.17
C PHE A 120 -16.46 3.94 -6.31
N THR A 121 -17.41 4.57 -7.01
CA THR A 121 -17.15 5.53 -8.10
C THR A 121 -16.89 6.96 -7.62
N THR A 122 -17.32 7.26 -6.41
CA THR A 122 -17.38 8.60 -5.81
C THR A 122 -16.95 8.52 -4.34
N PHE A 123 -16.74 9.67 -3.69
CA PHE A 123 -16.58 9.74 -2.23
C PHE A 123 -17.84 10.35 -1.61
N GLU A 124 -18.58 9.57 -0.83
CA GLU A 124 -19.93 9.97 -0.37
C GLU A 124 -20.04 10.05 1.16
N GLU A 125 -20.72 11.11 1.65
CA GLU A 125 -21.13 11.21 3.05
C GLU A 125 -22.45 10.45 3.27
N LEU A 126 -22.42 9.48 4.17
CA LEU A 126 -23.57 8.68 4.58
C LEU A 126 -24.17 9.23 5.87
N ARG A 127 -25.50 9.17 6.00
CA ARG A 127 -26.23 9.76 7.12
C ARG A 127 -26.40 8.80 8.30
N SER A 128 -26.29 7.50 8.07
CA SER A 128 -26.51 6.48 9.11
C SER A 128 -25.57 5.28 9.05
N SER A 129 -25.44 4.58 10.18
CA SER A 129 -24.76 3.28 10.25
C SER A 129 -25.45 2.20 9.40
N SER A 130 -26.75 2.36 9.10
CA SER A 130 -27.50 1.44 8.24
C SER A 130 -27.13 1.64 6.77
N GLU A 131 -27.08 2.88 6.29
CA GLU A 131 -26.55 3.22 4.96
C GLU A 131 -25.12 2.73 4.80
N PHE A 132 -24.25 2.91 5.81
CA PHE A 132 -22.88 2.40 5.77
C PHE A 132 -22.84 0.87 5.55
N LYS A 133 -23.64 0.11 6.31
CA LYS A 133 -23.73 -1.35 6.13
C LYS A 133 -24.26 -1.74 4.75
N SER A 134 -25.30 -1.04 4.26
CA SER A 134 -25.90 -1.30 2.95
C SER A 134 -24.94 -0.96 1.79
N SER A 135 -24.20 0.14 1.90
CA SER A 135 -23.21 0.56 0.90
C SER A 135 -22.03 -0.42 0.86
N VAL A 136 -21.49 -0.81 2.01
CA VAL A 136 -20.49 -1.89 2.16
C VAL A 136 -21.01 -3.23 1.62
N SER A 137 -22.29 -3.56 1.82
CA SER A 137 -22.92 -4.76 1.28
C SER A 137 -23.00 -4.75 -0.24
N ARG A 138 -23.44 -3.64 -0.83
CA ARG A 138 -23.52 -3.45 -2.29
C ARG A 138 -22.14 -3.47 -2.93
N ALA A 139 -21.13 -3.00 -2.22
CA ALA A 139 -19.72 -3.03 -2.61
C ALA A 139 -19.02 -4.40 -2.41
N GLY A 140 -19.71 -5.40 -1.85
CA GLY A 140 -19.15 -6.74 -1.59
C GLY A 140 -18.14 -6.81 -0.44
N LEU A 141 -17.95 -5.73 0.34
CA LEU A 141 -16.86 -5.60 1.32
C LEU A 141 -17.19 -6.14 2.71
N GLN A 142 -18.26 -6.90 2.87
CA GLN A 142 -18.71 -7.36 4.20
C GLN A 142 -17.70 -8.30 4.87
N GLU A 143 -17.17 -9.28 4.15
CA GLU A 143 -16.19 -10.22 4.71
C GLU A 143 -14.84 -9.55 4.99
N GLU A 144 -14.45 -8.58 4.15
CA GLU A 144 -13.26 -7.75 4.35
C GLU A 144 -13.36 -6.97 5.67
N LEU A 145 -14.49 -6.30 5.93
CA LEU A 145 -14.66 -5.46 7.12
C LEU A 145 -15.10 -6.21 8.40
N LYS A 146 -15.73 -7.38 8.29
CA LYS A 146 -16.13 -8.21 9.45
C LYS A 146 -14.93 -8.64 10.29
N ASN A 147 -13.88 -9.13 9.62
CA ASN A 147 -12.71 -9.74 10.27
C ASN A 147 -11.86 -8.75 11.07
N ILE A 148 -12.07 -7.45 10.87
CA ILE A 148 -11.20 -6.40 11.44
C ILE A 148 -11.77 -5.74 12.71
N ARG A 149 -12.94 -6.17 13.21
CA ARG A 149 -13.61 -5.51 14.35
C ARG A 149 -13.35 -6.17 15.71
N SER A 150 -12.48 -7.18 15.79
CA SER A 150 -12.40 -8.12 16.92
C SER A 150 -11.39 -7.77 18.04
N LYS A 151 -11.04 -6.50 18.28
CA LYS A 151 -9.95 -6.15 19.23
C LYS A 151 -10.24 -5.11 20.33
N ASP A 152 -11.47 -4.60 20.45
CA ASP A 152 -11.85 -3.65 21.51
C ASP A 152 -13.19 -4.04 22.16
N ASP A 153 -13.19 -5.18 22.84
CA ASP A 153 -14.13 -5.54 23.92
C ASP A 153 -13.30 -6.06 25.11
N GLY A 154 -12.40 -5.20 25.60
CA GLY A 154 -11.28 -5.53 26.50
C GLY A 154 -11.28 -4.79 27.84
N LYS A 155 -12.46 -4.67 28.47
CA LYS A 155 -12.72 -4.36 29.89
C LYS A 155 -12.06 -3.10 30.50
#